data_AF-A0A847XI68-F1
#
_entry.id   AF-A0A847XI68-F1
#
_cell.length_a   1.000
_cell.length_b   1.000
_cell.length_c   1.000
_cell.angle_alpha   90.00
_cell.angle_beta   90.00
_cell.angle_gamma   90.00
#
_symmetry.space_group_name_H-M   'P 1'
#
loop_
_entity.id
_entity.type
_entity.pdbx_description
1 polymer ?
#
loop_
_entity_poly.entity_id
_entity_poly.type
_entity_poly.pdbx_seq_one_letter_code
_entity_poly.pdbx_strand_id
1 'polypeptide(L)'
;MIYISLEGHDFKYDLFQLTKAFFPYEEIVFLEKQEEYNSQGYLLKSILYERYNKTYAKTSIYSDGSFLIDKAQCIDYIDIGKNSIKQSIKIGIKKTVYESLLSISDRNMPWGILTGIRPVKIVHDLLDRKVNEIKILNILTKEYKLAPQKAKLIINISKRQRKYIYPLNKDRFSLYISIPFCPSRCVYCSFPSV
;
A
#
# COMPACT_ATOMS: atom_id res chain seq x y z
N MET A 1 10.53 -19.08 -2.98
CA MET A 1 9.10 -18.93 -3.37
C MET A 1 8.31 -18.35 -2.21
N ILE A 2 7.30 -17.54 -2.50
CA ILE A 2 6.37 -16.98 -1.51
C ILE A 2 4.95 -17.34 -1.92
N TYR A 3 4.27 -18.07 -1.06
CA TYR A 3 2.87 -18.44 -1.22
C TYR A 3 1.99 -17.44 -0.47
N ILE A 4 0.86 -17.06 -1.08
CA ILE A 4 -0.11 -16.15 -0.47
C ILE A 4 -1.49 -16.80 -0.50
N SER A 5 -2.10 -16.95 0.67
CA SER A 5 -3.49 -17.37 0.83
C SER A 5 -4.33 -16.20 1.33
N LEU A 6 -5.49 -15.99 0.73
CA LEU A 6 -6.41 -14.90 1.05
C LEU A 6 -7.72 -15.47 1.57
N GLU A 7 -8.21 -14.94 2.68
CA GLU A 7 -9.49 -15.33 3.27
C GLU A 7 -10.30 -14.07 3.64
N GLY A 8 -11.57 -14.04 3.24
CA GLY A 8 -12.46 -12.90 3.49
C GLY A 8 -12.20 -11.65 2.64
N HIS A 9 -11.28 -11.69 1.66
CA HIS A 9 -11.02 -10.57 0.74
C HIS A 9 -10.30 -10.98 -0.57
N ASP A 10 -10.34 -10.12 -1.60
CA ASP A 10 -9.71 -10.37 -2.92
C ASP A 10 -8.70 -9.27 -3.37
N PHE A 11 -7.89 -8.77 -2.44
CA PHE A 11 -6.84 -7.78 -2.73
C PHE A 11 -5.57 -8.37 -3.37
N LYS A 12 -5.70 -9.35 -4.29
CA LYS A 12 -4.55 -10.05 -4.91
C LYS A 12 -3.52 -9.09 -5.50
N TYR A 13 -3.96 -8.12 -6.30
CA TYR A 13 -3.05 -7.17 -6.96
C TYR A 13 -2.26 -6.31 -5.95
N ASP A 14 -2.93 -5.77 -4.92
CA ASP A 14 -2.27 -4.92 -3.91
C ASP A 14 -1.19 -5.70 -3.14
N LEU A 15 -1.49 -6.95 -2.78
CA LEU A 15 -0.58 -7.83 -2.04
C LEU A 15 0.56 -8.32 -2.92
N PHE A 16 0.29 -8.67 -4.16
CA PHE A 16 1.34 -9.01 -5.13
C PHE A 16 2.36 -7.88 -5.27
N GLN A 17 1.89 -6.64 -5.50
CA GLN A 17 2.78 -5.48 -5.66
C GLN A 17 3.59 -5.19 -4.38
N LEU A 18 2.94 -5.31 -3.21
CA LEU A 18 3.59 -5.09 -1.93
C LEU A 18 4.65 -6.16 -1.65
N THR A 19 4.31 -7.43 -1.78
CA THR A 19 5.24 -8.54 -1.59
C THR A 19 6.39 -8.49 -2.59
N LYS A 20 6.14 -8.15 -3.87
CA LYS A 20 7.22 -7.96 -4.86
C LYS A 20 8.18 -6.82 -4.50
N ALA A 21 7.73 -5.78 -3.80
CA ALA A 21 8.63 -4.72 -3.37
C ALA A 21 9.65 -5.22 -2.32
N PHE A 22 9.23 -6.12 -1.44
CA PHE A 22 10.10 -6.78 -0.47
C PHE A 22 10.95 -7.90 -1.10
N PHE A 23 10.39 -8.67 -2.02
CA PHE A 23 11.00 -9.86 -2.61
C PHE A 23 10.89 -9.83 -4.15
N PRO A 24 11.69 -9.00 -4.85
CA PRO A 24 11.53 -8.79 -6.29
C PRO A 24 11.86 -10.02 -7.12
N TYR A 25 12.81 -10.84 -6.66
CA TYR A 25 13.29 -12.02 -7.38
C TYR A 25 12.55 -13.31 -7.00
N GLU A 26 11.76 -13.30 -5.94
CA GLU A 26 11.01 -14.48 -5.49
C GLU A 26 9.74 -14.67 -6.32
N GLU A 27 9.47 -15.87 -6.78
CA GLU A 27 8.18 -16.21 -7.37
C GLU A 27 7.06 -16.09 -6.31
N ILE A 28 5.95 -15.45 -6.68
CA ILE A 28 4.78 -15.27 -5.83
C ILE A 28 3.64 -16.11 -6.39
N VAL A 29 3.13 -17.03 -5.58
CA VAL A 29 2.03 -17.92 -5.95
C VAL A 29 0.84 -17.66 -5.04
N PHE A 30 -0.33 -17.42 -5.61
CA PHE A 30 -1.57 -17.35 -4.84
C PHE A 30 -2.21 -18.73 -4.77
N LEU A 31 -2.49 -19.19 -3.55
CA LEU A 31 -3.11 -20.49 -3.32
C LEU A 31 -4.63 -20.38 -3.34
N GLU A 32 -5.30 -21.33 -3.98
CA GLU A 32 -6.76 -21.48 -3.88
C GLU A 32 -7.13 -22.31 -2.66
N LYS A 33 -6.30 -23.33 -2.36
CA LYS A 33 -6.47 -24.24 -1.23
C LYS A 33 -5.20 -24.33 -0.40
N GLN A 34 -5.33 -24.49 0.92
CA GLN A 34 -4.17 -24.50 1.80
C GLN A 34 -3.32 -25.76 1.61
N GLU A 35 -3.92 -26.86 1.18
CA GLU A 35 -3.24 -28.14 0.90
C GLU A 35 -2.26 -28.06 -0.28
N GLU A 36 -2.35 -27.02 -1.11
CA GLU A 36 -1.39 -26.75 -2.20
C GLU A 36 -0.02 -26.31 -1.69
N TYR A 37 0.08 -25.93 -0.40
CA TYR A 37 1.34 -25.54 0.22
C TYR A 37 2.17 -26.77 0.60
N ASN A 38 3.26 -27.01 -0.14
CA ASN A 38 4.19 -28.13 0.07
C ASN A 38 5.14 -27.98 1.27
N SER A 39 4.90 -27.00 2.16
CA SER A 39 5.76 -26.72 3.32
C SER A 39 7.21 -26.37 2.97
N GLN A 40 7.45 -25.74 1.82
CA GLN A 40 8.73 -25.16 1.45
C GLN A 40 8.59 -23.65 1.18
N GLY A 41 9.53 -22.85 1.69
CA GLY A 41 9.54 -21.40 1.54
C GLY A 41 8.58 -20.70 2.52
N TYR A 42 8.11 -19.50 2.14
CA TYR A 42 7.23 -18.71 2.99
C TYR A 42 5.76 -18.87 2.58
N LEU A 43 4.87 -19.06 3.57
CA LEU A 43 3.43 -18.94 3.40
C LEU A 43 2.93 -17.71 4.17
N LEU A 44 2.31 -16.78 3.45
CA LEU A 44 1.61 -15.63 4.00
C LEU A 44 0.09 -15.86 3.91
N LYS A 45 -0.57 -15.93 5.06
CA LYS A 45 -2.04 -15.97 5.14
C LYS A 45 -2.57 -14.60 5.50
N SER A 46 -3.38 -14.01 4.62
CA SER A 46 -4.04 -12.72 4.84
C SER A 46 -5.53 -12.95 5.02
N ILE A 47 -6.05 -12.58 6.19
CA ILE A 47 -7.42 -12.89 6.62
C ILE A 47 -8.12 -11.60 6.99
N LEU A 48 -9.34 -11.41 6.48
CA LEU A 48 -10.29 -10.39 6.93
C LEU A 48 -11.45 -11.10 7.62
N TYR A 49 -11.72 -10.75 8.87
CA TYR A 49 -12.79 -11.37 9.65
C TYR A 49 -13.46 -10.37 10.59
N GLU A 50 -14.65 -10.72 11.06
CA GLU A 50 -15.39 -9.93 12.04
C GLU A 50 -15.38 -10.61 13.42
N ARG A 51 -15.23 -9.81 14.48
CA ARG A 51 -15.27 -10.29 15.87
C ARG A 51 -15.77 -9.18 16.78
N TYR A 52 -16.77 -9.47 17.62
CA TYR A 52 -17.38 -8.48 18.55
C TYR A 52 -17.83 -7.19 17.83
N ASN A 53 -18.55 -7.32 16.70
CA ASN A 53 -19.01 -6.19 15.85
C ASN A 53 -17.91 -5.25 15.35
N LYS A 54 -16.68 -5.76 15.20
CA LYS A 54 -15.55 -5.03 14.62
C LYS A 54 -14.90 -5.86 13.53
N THR A 55 -14.36 -5.18 12.53
CA THR A 55 -13.65 -5.81 11.42
C THR A 55 -12.15 -5.81 11.69
N TYR A 56 -11.49 -6.95 11.44
CA TYR A 56 -10.05 -7.13 11.65
C TYR A 56 -9.38 -7.65 10.40
N ALA A 57 -8.21 -7.08 10.07
CA ALA A 57 -7.26 -7.71 9.18
C ALA A 57 -6.20 -8.43 10.01
N LYS A 58 -5.77 -9.62 9.58
CA LYS A 58 -4.68 -10.38 10.16
C LYS A 58 -3.78 -10.92 9.07
N THR A 59 -2.47 -10.91 9.32
CA THR A 59 -1.48 -11.58 8.49
C THR A 59 -0.62 -12.52 9.32
N SER A 60 -0.62 -13.79 8.94
CA SER A 60 0.21 -14.84 9.52
C SER A 60 1.30 -15.24 8.53
N ILE A 61 2.53 -15.43 9.00
CA ILE A 61 3.64 -15.95 8.19
C ILE A 61 4.12 -17.27 8.78
N TYR A 62 4.35 -18.23 7.89
CA TYR A 62 5.00 -19.51 8.16
C TYR A 62 6.26 -19.63 7.28
N SER A 63 7.30 -20.27 7.79
CA SER A 63 8.49 -20.69 7.03
C SER A 63 8.58 -22.20 7.12
N ASP A 64 8.60 -22.86 5.97
CA ASP A 64 8.76 -24.31 5.87
C ASP A 64 7.77 -25.09 6.76
N GLY A 65 6.54 -24.57 6.86
CA GLY A 65 5.45 -25.14 7.68
C GLY A 65 5.46 -24.69 9.14
N SER A 66 6.55 -24.13 9.63
CA SER A 66 6.67 -23.60 10.99
C SER A 66 6.12 -22.19 11.10
N PHE A 67 5.31 -21.93 12.12
CA PHE A 67 4.80 -20.59 12.40
C PHE A 67 5.93 -19.62 12.75
N LEU A 68 5.89 -18.42 12.16
CA LEU A 68 6.85 -17.35 12.48
C LEU A 68 6.19 -16.19 13.23
N ILE A 69 5.16 -15.58 12.65
CA ILE A 69 4.60 -14.33 13.19
C ILE A 69 3.16 -14.11 12.80
N ASP A 70 2.45 -13.40 13.68
CA ASP A 70 1.12 -12.84 13.47
C ASP A 70 1.12 -11.32 13.67
N LYS A 71 0.45 -10.61 12.75
CA LYS A 71 0.09 -9.19 12.90
C LYS A 71 -1.39 -9.01 12.68
N ALA A 72 -2.06 -8.24 13.52
CA ALA A 72 -3.49 -7.96 13.40
C ALA A 72 -3.79 -6.47 13.61
N GLN A 73 -4.79 -5.97 12.90
CA GLN A 73 -5.24 -4.59 12.95
C GLN A 73 -6.76 -4.53 12.93
N CYS A 74 -7.34 -3.86 13.93
CA CYS A 74 -8.76 -3.49 13.91
C CYS A 74 -8.97 -2.39 12.87
N ILE A 75 -9.82 -2.63 11.87
CA ILE A 75 -10.08 -1.72 10.76
C ILE A 75 -10.81 -0.46 11.25
N ASP A 76 -11.68 -0.60 12.24
CA ASP A 76 -12.45 0.50 12.83
C ASP A 76 -11.59 1.60 13.47
N TYR A 77 -10.32 1.30 13.76
CA TYR A 77 -9.37 2.26 14.35
C TYR A 77 -8.48 2.96 13.31
N ILE A 78 -8.68 2.69 12.03
CA ILE A 78 -7.92 3.30 10.93
C ILE A 78 -8.56 4.65 10.56
N ASP A 79 -7.87 5.75 10.85
CA ASP A 79 -8.27 7.11 10.43
C ASP A 79 -7.53 7.51 9.15
N ILE A 80 -8.27 7.58 8.04
CA ILE A 80 -7.76 8.01 6.73
C ILE A 80 -8.28 9.39 6.32
N GLY A 81 -8.83 10.16 7.26
CA GLY A 81 -9.40 11.48 7.00
C GLY A 81 -10.66 11.44 6.13
N LYS A 82 -11.36 10.29 6.09
CA LYS A 82 -12.70 10.12 5.52
C LYS A 82 -13.38 8.87 6.05
N ASN A 83 -14.71 8.88 5.96
CA ASN A 83 -15.51 7.70 6.20
C ASN A 83 -15.57 6.83 4.93
N SER A 84 -14.64 5.88 4.79
CA SER A 84 -14.64 4.93 3.68
C SER A 84 -14.16 3.57 4.14
N ILE A 85 -15.10 2.71 4.56
CA ILE A 85 -14.82 1.36 5.07
C ILE A 85 -13.97 0.54 4.08
N LYS A 86 -14.30 0.57 2.79
CA LYS A 86 -13.56 -0.14 1.74
C LYS A 86 -12.07 0.27 1.70
N GLN A 87 -11.77 1.55 1.90
CA GLN A 87 -10.39 2.02 1.91
C GLN A 87 -9.67 1.71 3.22
N SER A 88 -10.37 1.82 4.36
CA SER A 88 -9.82 1.40 5.65
C SER A 88 -9.48 -0.10 5.65
N ILE A 89 -10.35 -0.95 5.08
CA ILE A 89 -10.09 -2.39 4.89
C ILE A 89 -8.82 -2.59 4.05
N LYS A 90 -8.75 -1.98 2.86
CA LYS A 90 -7.58 -2.10 1.98
C LYS A 90 -6.29 -1.68 2.70
N ILE A 91 -6.31 -0.56 3.40
CA ILE A 91 -5.13 -0.04 4.13
C ILE A 91 -4.76 -0.96 5.28
N GLY A 92 -5.74 -1.45 6.05
CA GLY A 92 -5.51 -2.36 7.16
C GLY A 92 -4.87 -3.68 6.72
N ILE A 93 -5.38 -4.29 5.65
CA ILE A 93 -4.80 -5.50 5.06
C ILE A 93 -3.36 -5.24 4.60
N LYS A 94 -3.14 -4.18 3.81
CA LYS A 94 -1.77 -3.86 3.35
C LYS A 94 -0.82 -3.56 4.52
N LYS A 95 -1.33 -2.97 5.60
CA LYS A 95 -0.56 -2.63 6.80
C LYS A 95 -0.15 -3.86 7.59
N THR A 96 -1.05 -4.83 7.82
CA THR A 96 -0.67 -6.10 8.47
C THR A 96 0.31 -6.89 7.61
N VAL A 97 0.10 -6.94 6.29
CA VAL A 97 1.04 -7.58 5.36
C VAL A 97 2.41 -6.90 5.42
N TYR A 98 2.46 -5.57 5.31
CA TYR A 98 3.69 -4.79 5.39
C TYR A 98 4.47 -5.04 6.69
N GLU A 99 3.79 -5.03 7.84
CA GLU A 99 4.42 -5.27 9.14
C GLU A 99 4.93 -6.71 9.29
N SER A 100 4.21 -7.70 8.75
CA SER A 100 4.67 -9.08 8.74
C SER A 100 5.87 -9.27 7.81
N LEU A 101 5.87 -8.66 6.61
CA LEU A 101 6.98 -8.75 5.66
C LEU A 101 8.26 -8.06 6.19
N LEU A 102 8.13 -6.94 6.90
CA LEU A 102 9.26 -6.29 7.58
C LEU A 102 9.95 -7.21 8.61
N SER A 103 9.22 -8.18 9.16
CA SER A 103 9.75 -9.10 10.17
C SER A 103 10.58 -10.24 9.55
N ILE A 104 10.52 -10.41 8.23
CA ILE A 104 11.22 -11.46 7.47
C ILE A 104 12.09 -10.90 6.33
N SER A 105 12.28 -9.58 6.28
CA SER A 105 13.01 -8.90 5.21
C SER A 105 13.88 -7.77 5.78
N ASP A 106 15.12 -7.69 5.32
CA ASP A 106 16.05 -6.62 5.68
C ASP A 106 15.84 -5.33 4.85
N ARG A 107 14.79 -5.28 4.02
CA ARG A 107 14.55 -4.12 3.15
C ARG A 107 13.88 -2.97 3.89
N ASN A 108 14.46 -1.79 3.72
CA ASN A 108 13.83 -0.54 4.13
C ASN A 108 12.84 -0.07 3.05
N MET A 109 11.56 0.09 3.44
CA MET A 109 10.48 0.55 2.58
C MET A 109 10.02 1.96 2.99
N PRO A 110 10.73 3.03 2.58
CA PRO A 110 10.44 4.39 3.04
C PRO A 110 9.08 4.93 2.58
N TRP A 111 8.46 4.29 1.58
CA TRP A 111 7.13 4.59 1.09
C TRP A 111 6.01 3.80 1.80
N GLY A 112 6.36 2.96 2.77
CA GLY A 112 5.40 2.17 3.55
C GLY A 112 4.58 1.23 2.68
N ILE A 113 3.27 1.25 2.86
CA ILE A 113 2.32 0.41 2.11
C ILE A 113 2.00 0.95 0.71
N LEU A 114 2.52 2.12 0.34
CA LEU A 114 2.25 2.70 -0.97
C LEU A 114 3.02 1.92 -2.04
N THR A 115 2.26 1.20 -2.85
CA THR A 115 2.75 0.45 -4.01
C THR A 115 1.99 0.95 -5.24
N GLY A 116 2.72 1.29 -6.30
CA GLY A 116 2.13 1.88 -7.51
C GLY A 116 1.75 3.37 -7.40
N ILE A 117 0.87 3.77 -8.33
CA ILE A 117 0.57 5.13 -8.82
C ILE A 117 0.46 6.28 -7.78
N ARG A 118 0.90 7.48 -8.24
CA ARG A 118 0.63 8.88 -7.78
C ARG A 118 0.26 9.07 -6.29
N PRO A 119 1.23 8.98 -5.36
CA PRO A 119 1.00 9.12 -3.92
C PRO A 119 0.47 10.50 -3.50
N VAL A 120 0.73 11.55 -4.30
CA VAL A 120 0.25 12.92 -4.04
C VAL A 120 -1.28 13.03 -4.04
N LYS A 121 -2.02 12.10 -4.68
CA LYS A 121 -3.48 12.10 -4.69
C LYS A 121 -4.07 11.99 -3.29
N ILE A 122 -3.47 11.18 -2.41
CA ILE A 122 -3.92 11.00 -1.02
C ILE A 122 -3.88 12.36 -0.29
N VAL A 123 -2.79 13.11 -0.47
CA VAL A 123 -2.62 14.43 0.15
C VAL A 123 -3.55 15.46 -0.48
N HIS A 124 -3.80 15.38 -1.80
CA HIS A 124 -4.81 16.22 -2.45
C HIS A 124 -6.20 15.97 -1.85
N ASP A 125 -6.68 14.74 -1.78
CA ASP A 125 -7.98 14.42 -1.18
C ASP A 125 -8.11 14.93 0.28
N LEU A 126 -7.05 14.84 1.09
CA LEU A 126 -7.06 15.28 2.48
C LEU A 126 -7.12 16.81 2.63
N LEU A 127 -6.32 17.51 1.83
CA LEU A 127 -6.31 18.98 1.82
C LEU A 127 -7.61 19.55 1.26
N ASP A 128 -8.28 18.88 0.31
CA ASP A 128 -9.61 19.29 -0.20
C ASP A 128 -10.67 19.23 0.91
N ARG A 129 -10.51 18.29 1.85
CA ARG A 129 -11.32 18.18 3.07
C ARG A 129 -10.87 19.11 4.21
N LYS A 130 -9.93 20.02 3.95
CA LYS A 130 -9.38 20.95 4.93
C LYS A 130 -8.75 20.25 6.15
N VAL A 131 -8.25 19.02 6.00
CA VAL A 131 -7.52 18.33 7.05
C VAL A 131 -6.22 19.09 7.32
N ASN A 132 -5.92 19.38 8.59
CA ASN A 132 -4.70 20.10 8.95
C ASN A 132 -3.44 19.27 8.64
N GLU A 133 -2.33 19.96 8.38
CA GLU A 133 -1.08 19.31 7.93
C GLU A 133 -0.49 18.32 8.94
N ILE A 134 -0.59 18.61 10.23
CA ILE A 134 -0.11 17.71 11.30
C ILE A 134 -0.89 16.39 11.25
N LYS A 135 -2.21 16.46 11.08
CA LYS A 135 -3.07 15.29 10.92
C LYS A 135 -2.78 14.55 9.62
N ILE A 136 -2.51 15.25 8.52
CA ILE A 136 -2.07 14.61 7.26
C ILE A 136 -0.77 13.84 7.47
N LEU A 137 0.22 14.45 8.12
CA LEU A 137 1.49 13.81 8.44
C LEU A 137 1.26 12.53 9.26
N ASN A 138 0.44 12.59 10.30
CA ASN A 138 0.08 11.44 11.13
C ASN A 138 -0.62 10.33 10.35
N ILE A 139 -1.56 10.68 9.47
CA ILE A 139 -2.24 9.68 8.61
C ILE A 139 -1.21 8.98 7.72
N LEU A 140 -0.31 9.74 7.08
CA LEU A 140 0.70 9.20 6.17
C LEU A 140 1.72 8.29 6.89
N THR A 141 2.18 8.68 8.08
CA THR A 141 3.18 7.90 8.83
C THR A 141 2.55 6.71 9.56
N LYS A 142 1.36 6.88 10.16
CA LYS A 142 0.71 5.86 10.99
C LYS A 142 -0.09 4.83 10.18
N GLU A 143 -0.90 5.28 9.23
CA GLU A 143 -1.79 4.40 8.47
C GLU A 143 -1.13 3.90 7.19
N TYR A 144 -0.43 4.77 6.48
CA TYR A 144 0.28 4.38 5.26
C TYR A 144 1.73 3.95 5.48
N LYS A 145 2.25 4.04 6.71
CA LYS A 145 3.61 3.59 7.10
C LYS A 145 4.76 4.27 6.35
N LEU A 146 4.55 5.50 5.85
CA LEU A 146 5.63 6.26 5.21
C LEU A 146 6.69 6.66 6.24
N ALA A 147 7.95 6.65 5.81
CA ALA A 147 9.01 7.31 6.55
C ALA A 147 8.68 8.82 6.69
N PRO A 148 8.94 9.46 7.85
CA PRO A 148 8.57 10.86 8.09
C PRO A 148 9.08 11.83 7.00
N GLN A 149 10.29 11.59 6.50
CA GLN A 149 10.89 12.34 5.39
C GLN A 149 10.11 12.22 4.08
N LYS A 150 9.58 11.03 3.74
CA LYS A 150 8.76 10.83 2.54
C LYS A 150 7.38 11.43 2.70
N ALA A 151 6.79 11.35 3.89
CA ALA A 151 5.51 11.99 4.18
C ALA A 151 5.61 13.52 4.04
N LYS A 152 6.64 14.16 4.61
CA LYS A 152 6.92 15.60 4.42
C LYS A 152 7.14 15.95 2.95
N LEU A 153 7.91 15.13 2.22
CA LEU A 153 8.16 15.33 0.79
C LEU A 153 6.86 15.38 -0.03
N ILE A 154 5.95 14.42 0.14
CA ILE A 154 4.70 14.42 -0.63
C ILE A 154 3.76 15.56 -0.22
N ILE A 155 3.76 15.97 1.05
CA ILE A 155 3.02 17.16 1.49
C ILE A 155 3.53 18.41 0.76
N ASN A 156 4.85 18.61 0.72
CA ASN A 156 5.48 19.74 0.05
C ASN A 156 5.19 19.74 -1.46
N ILE A 157 5.33 18.58 -2.12
CA ILE A 157 5.01 18.43 -3.54
C ILE A 157 3.53 18.78 -3.80
N SER A 158 2.60 18.26 -2.99
CA SER A 158 1.17 18.52 -3.16
C SER A 158 0.82 19.99 -2.94
N LYS A 159 1.41 20.66 -1.95
CA LYS A 159 1.25 22.11 -1.73
C LYS A 159 1.77 22.93 -2.90
N ARG A 160 2.94 22.56 -3.45
CA ARG A 160 3.51 23.23 -4.63
C ARG A 160 2.62 23.04 -5.85
N GLN A 161 2.20 21.82 -6.14
CA GLN A 161 1.29 21.50 -7.25
C GLN A 161 -0.04 22.23 -7.14
N ARG A 162 -0.59 22.35 -5.92
CA ARG A 162 -1.90 22.95 -5.70
C ARG A 162 -2.05 24.36 -6.28
N LYS A 163 -1.01 25.19 -6.12
CA LYS A 163 -1.00 26.57 -6.60
C LYS A 163 -1.18 26.69 -8.13
N TYR A 164 -0.79 25.65 -8.87
CA TYR A 164 -0.86 25.63 -10.34
C TYR A 164 -2.08 24.87 -10.85
N ILE A 165 -2.55 23.86 -10.13
CA ILE A 165 -3.68 23.01 -10.54
C ILE A 165 -5.02 23.64 -10.12
N TYR A 166 -5.09 24.24 -8.93
CA TYR A 166 -6.33 24.71 -8.33
C TYR A 166 -6.45 26.24 -8.32
N PRO A 167 -7.69 26.79 -8.35
CA PRO A 167 -8.94 26.06 -8.53
C PRO A 167 -9.05 25.44 -9.93
N LEU A 168 -9.81 24.35 -10.04
CA LEU A 168 -10.12 23.74 -11.33
C LEU A 168 -10.94 24.73 -12.16
N ASN A 169 -10.58 24.91 -13.42
CA ASN A 169 -11.27 25.79 -14.35
C ASN A 169 -11.48 25.03 -15.67
N LYS A 170 -12.74 24.94 -16.12
CA LYS A 170 -13.14 24.26 -17.35
C LYS A 170 -12.53 24.86 -18.63
N ASP A 171 -12.13 26.13 -18.57
CA ASP A 171 -11.51 26.86 -19.68
C ASP A 171 -9.97 26.71 -19.68
N ARG A 172 -9.40 25.97 -18.72
CA ARG A 172 -7.97 25.61 -18.70
C ARG A 172 -7.78 24.21 -19.28
N PHE A 173 -6.76 24.07 -20.12
CA PHE A 173 -6.33 22.78 -20.66
C PHE A 173 -4.90 22.47 -20.21
N SER A 174 -4.61 21.19 -20.00
CA SER A 174 -3.25 20.70 -19.74
C SER A 174 -2.64 20.22 -21.04
N LEU A 175 -1.63 20.92 -21.55
CA LEU A 175 -0.86 20.45 -22.69
C LEU A 175 0.20 19.45 -22.20
N TYR A 176 0.05 18.18 -22.57
CA TYR A 176 1.08 17.18 -22.34
C TYR A 176 2.09 17.23 -23.49
N ILE A 177 3.32 17.65 -23.18
CA ILE A 177 4.45 17.55 -24.11
C ILE A 177 5.23 16.31 -23.69
N SER A 178 5.34 15.34 -24.59
CA SER A 178 6.13 14.13 -24.33
C SER A 178 7.61 14.50 -24.28
N ILE A 179 8.16 14.61 -23.07
CA ILE A 179 9.59 14.80 -22.87
C ILE A 179 10.13 13.48 -22.30
N PRO A 180 10.90 12.70 -23.06
CA PRO A 180 11.44 11.42 -22.61
C PRO A 180 12.55 11.67 -21.58
N PHE A 181 12.17 11.76 -20.31
CA PHE A 181 13.10 12.02 -19.20
C PHE A 181 13.74 10.76 -18.60
N CYS A 182 13.33 9.57 -19.04
CA CYS A 182 13.79 8.33 -18.42
C CYS A 182 14.90 7.69 -19.26
N PRO A 183 16.12 7.50 -18.74
CA PRO A 183 17.21 6.85 -19.47
C PRO A 183 16.95 5.36 -19.74
N SER A 184 15.98 4.76 -19.04
CA SER A 184 15.60 3.35 -19.21
C SER A 184 14.10 3.17 -18.99
N ARG A 185 13.48 2.21 -19.68
CA ARG A 185 12.07 1.83 -19.51
C ARG A 185 11.93 0.75 -18.43
N CYS A 186 11.18 1.02 -17.36
CA CYS A 186 10.79 -0.05 -16.43
C CYS A 186 9.85 -1.04 -17.12
N VAL A 187 9.92 -2.32 -16.77
CA VAL A 187 9.07 -3.41 -17.33
C VAL A 187 7.57 -3.11 -17.21
N TYR A 188 7.16 -2.35 -16.20
CA TYR A 188 5.78 -1.96 -15.93
C TYR A 188 5.44 -0.52 -16.39
N CYS A 189 6.34 0.15 -17.11
CA CYS A 189 6.14 1.54 -17.52
C CYS A 189 5.19 1.64 -18.71
N SER A 190 4.02 2.23 -18.48
CA SER A 190 3.01 2.55 -19.50
C SER A 190 3.26 3.88 -20.22
N PHE A 191 4.29 4.64 -19.82
CA PHE A 191 4.68 5.84 -20.57
C PHE A 191 5.38 5.42 -21.87
N PRO A 192 5.01 6.02 -23.02
CA PRO A 192 5.74 5.80 -24.26
C PRO A 192 7.18 6.22 -24.05
N SER A 193 8.08 5.25 -24.06
CA SER A 193 9.52 5.47 -24.08
C SER A 193 9.87 5.54 -25.57
N VAL A 194 10.38 6.68 -26.03
CA VAL A 194 11.00 6.78 -27.36
C VAL A 194 12.40 6.18 -27.26
#